data_AF-A0A7J6PHK4-F1
#
_entry.id   AF-A0A7J6PHK4-F1
#
_cell.length_a   1.000
_cell.length_b   1.000
_cell.length_c   1.000
_cell.angle_alpha   90.00
_cell.angle_beta   90.00
_cell.angle_gamma   90.00
#
_symmetry.space_group_name_H-M   'P 1'
#
loop_
_entity.id
_entity.type
_entity.pdbx_description
1 polymer ?
#
loop_
_entity_poly.entity_id
_entity_poly.type
_entity_poly.pdbx_seq_one_letter_code
_entity_poly.pdbx_strand_id
1 'polypeptide(L)'
;MASTAPAKGAGYWELQPPPLFRYFPLRQFKLAAGRQDGHHQYVHRHSNNIFLVGAAPTHVMFTENPGVKVKSVKYREGMTTTQVTGKRKRGAVSVNPTTVLADVTMENGKVYPLCACIRGDIIETNTRLCGEDAPKLMSPDYCETEGFVAILLLKLTRLNDGSQGLITESDYLEKFPNARGPVRSRYRTTIPDALPSEDDDD
;
A
#
# COMPACT_ATOMS: atom_id res chain seq x y z
N MET A 1 -14.82 -12.98 24.13
CA MET A 1 -14.55 -14.40 23.83
C MET A 1 -15.66 -14.96 22.97
N ALA A 2 -15.34 -15.29 21.73
CA ALA A 2 -16.00 -16.31 20.90
C ALA A 2 -15.07 -16.54 19.70
N SER A 3 -14.03 -17.35 19.91
CA SER A 3 -13.22 -17.91 18.84
C SER A 3 -14.14 -18.78 17.97
N THR A 4 -14.42 -18.34 16.75
CA THR A 4 -15.20 -19.14 15.81
C THR A 4 -14.20 -20.00 15.05
N ALA A 5 -14.27 -21.32 15.26
CA ALA A 5 -13.43 -22.28 14.55
C ALA A 5 -13.58 -22.10 13.02
N PRO A 6 -12.50 -22.27 12.24
CA PRO A 6 -12.58 -22.18 10.78
C PRO A 6 -13.53 -23.26 10.24
N ALA A 7 -14.26 -22.93 9.17
CA ALA A 7 -15.17 -23.84 8.51
C ALA A 7 -14.42 -25.11 8.06
N LYS A 8 -14.96 -26.29 8.39
CA LYS A 8 -14.43 -27.57 7.91
C LYS A 8 -14.40 -27.55 6.38
N GLY A 9 -13.20 -27.57 5.80
CA GLY A 9 -13.00 -27.62 4.34
C GLY A 9 -12.10 -26.52 3.79
N ALA A 10 -11.68 -25.55 4.60
CA ALA A 10 -10.78 -24.52 4.10
C ALA A 10 -9.39 -25.09 3.80
N GLY A 11 -9.00 -25.10 2.53
CA GLY A 11 -7.70 -25.61 2.10
C GLY A 11 -6.55 -24.75 2.65
N TYR A 12 -5.36 -25.32 2.80
CA TYR A 12 -4.15 -24.61 3.27
C TYR A 12 -3.89 -23.29 2.50
N TRP A 13 -4.30 -23.21 1.24
CA TRP A 13 -4.19 -22.02 0.39
C TRP A 13 -5.17 -20.88 0.76
N GLU A 14 -6.25 -21.19 1.46
CA GLU A 14 -7.34 -20.27 1.82
C GLU A 14 -7.03 -19.49 3.11
N LEU A 15 -6.13 -20.04 3.93
CA LEU A 15 -5.63 -19.45 5.19
C LEU A 15 -4.44 -18.52 4.99
N GLN A 16 -3.90 -18.44 3.78
CA GLN A 16 -2.67 -17.69 3.53
C GLN A 16 -2.98 -16.29 2.98
N PRO A 17 -2.33 -15.24 3.50
CA PRO A 17 -2.52 -13.92 2.96
C PRO A 17 -2.05 -13.88 1.49
N PRO A 18 -2.61 -12.97 0.65
CA PRO A 18 -2.22 -12.81 -0.74
C PRO A 18 -0.70 -12.73 -0.88
N PRO A 19 -0.11 -13.23 -1.99
CA PRO A 19 1.34 -13.28 -2.16
C PRO A 19 2.04 -11.96 -1.81
N LEU A 20 1.44 -10.83 -2.19
CA LEU A 20 1.94 -9.49 -1.85
C LEU A 20 2.15 -9.28 -0.34
N PHE A 21 1.20 -9.71 0.49
CA PHE A 21 1.27 -9.49 1.94
C PHE A 21 2.24 -10.45 2.62
N ARG A 22 2.56 -11.59 1.99
CA ARG A 22 3.65 -12.46 2.47
C ARG A 22 5.02 -11.79 2.31
N TYR A 23 5.22 -11.06 1.22
CA TYR A 23 6.50 -10.38 0.93
C TYR A 23 6.61 -9.02 1.62
N PHE A 24 5.50 -8.36 1.91
CA PHE A 24 5.48 -7.07 2.62
C PHE A 24 4.78 -7.19 3.99
N PRO A 25 5.41 -7.84 4.98
CA PRO A 25 4.77 -8.15 6.26
C PRO A 25 4.53 -6.92 7.14
N LEU A 26 5.32 -5.86 6.97
CA LEU A 26 5.17 -4.62 7.73
C LEU A 26 4.20 -3.70 7.01
N ARG A 27 2.94 -3.76 7.42
CA ARG A 27 1.86 -2.91 6.90
C ARG A 27 1.75 -1.64 7.74
N GLN A 28 2.13 -0.52 7.15
CA GLN A 28 2.11 0.79 7.81
C GLN A 28 1.34 1.80 6.98
N PHE A 29 0.89 2.87 7.63
CA PHE A 29 0.06 3.89 6.98
C PHE A 29 0.58 5.29 7.30
N LYS A 30 0.52 6.17 6.30
CA LYS A 30 0.73 7.60 6.45
C LYS A 30 -0.62 8.29 6.50
N LEU A 31 -0.94 8.88 7.65
CA LEU A 31 -2.06 9.80 7.76
C LEU A 31 -1.67 11.19 7.26
N ALA A 32 -2.64 11.90 6.68
CA ALA A 32 -2.49 13.23 6.10
C ALA A 32 -1.22 13.40 5.23
N ALA A 33 -1.04 12.52 4.25
CA ALA A 33 0.10 12.59 3.35
C ALA A 33 0.14 13.94 2.61
N GLY A 34 1.33 14.51 2.43
CA GLY A 34 1.46 15.86 1.89
C GLY A 34 0.89 16.97 2.78
N ARG A 35 0.60 16.68 4.07
CA ARG A 35 -0.05 17.58 5.03
C ARG A 35 -1.49 17.95 4.64
N GLN A 36 -2.22 17.02 4.02
CA GLN A 36 -3.60 17.20 3.61
C GLN A 36 -4.50 16.19 4.33
N ASP A 37 -5.50 16.66 5.07
CA ASP A 37 -6.38 15.79 5.85
C ASP A 37 -7.19 14.84 4.96
N GLY A 38 -7.34 13.59 5.40
CA GLY A 38 -8.01 12.55 4.61
C GLY A 38 -7.15 11.95 3.47
N HIS A 39 -5.97 12.51 3.17
CA HIS A 39 -5.03 11.91 2.18
C HIS A 39 -4.23 10.77 2.80
N HIS A 40 -4.93 9.70 3.18
CA HIS A 40 -4.34 8.52 3.81
C HIS A 40 -3.69 7.61 2.76
N GLN A 41 -2.43 7.26 2.96
CA GLN A 41 -1.67 6.39 2.05
C GLN A 41 -1.07 5.22 2.82
N TYR A 42 -0.94 4.06 2.20
CA TYR A 42 -0.22 2.94 2.80
C TYR A 42 1.25 2.97 2.39
N VAL A 43 2.07 2.39 3.25
CA VAL A 43 3.50 2.18 3.08
C VAL A 43 3.80 0.77 3.59
N HIS A 44 3.82 -0.20 2.69
CA HIS A 44 4.11 -1.58 3.05
C HIS A 44 5.60 -1.86 2.85
N ARG A 45 6.24 -2.51 3.82
CA ARG A 45 7.69 -2.73 3.84
C ARG A 45 8.02 -4.23 3.75
N HIS A 46 8.93 -4.54 2.83
CA HIS A 46 9.62 -5.82 2.74
C HIS A 46 10.87 -5.81 3.62
N SER A 47 11.31 -7.00 4.05
CA SER A 47 12.56 -7.21 4.80
C SER A 47 13.85 -6.70 4.11
N ASN A 48 13.84 -6.50 2.79
CA ASN A 48 14.99 -6.02 2.02
C ASN A 48 14.98 -4.50 1.82
N ASN A 49 14.19 -3.77 2.61
CA ASN A 49 13.99 -2.33 2.55
C ASN A 49 13.41 -1.83 1.21
N ILE A 50 12.68 -2.69 0.51
CA ILE A 50 11.77 -2.30 -0.56
C ILE A 50 10.43 -1.93 0.07
N PHE A 51 9.88 -0.82 -0.39
CA PHE A 51 8.63 -0.25 0.08
C PHE A 51 7.64 -0.17 -1.07
N LEU A 52 6.41 -0.59 -0.82
CA LEU A 52 5.28 -0.41 -1.70
C LEU A 52 4.44 0.75 -1.18
N VAL A 53 4.14 1.72 -2.03
CA VAL A 53 3.35 2.89 -1.65
C VAL A 53 2.13 3.07 -2.55
N GLY A 54 1.03 3.53 -1.98
CA GLY A 54 -0.19 3.81 -2.70
C GLY A 54 -1.28 4.40 -1.80
N ALA A 55 -2.46 4.61 -2.37
CA ALA A 55 -3.59 5.16 -1.62
C ALA A 55 -4.14 4.13 -0.64
N ALA A 56 -4.42 4.56 0.59
CA ALA A 56 -5.11 3.71 1.55
C ALA A 56 -6.62 3.65 1.20
N PRO A 57 -7.35 2.61 1.60
CA PRO A 57 -8.78 2.52 1.27
C PRO A 57 -9.65 3.60 1.94
N THR A 58 -9.13 4.28 2.95
CA THR A 58 -9.78 5.43 3.61
C THR A 58 -9.42 6.77 2.99
N HIS A 59 -8.61 6.78 1.92
CA HIS A 59 -8.23 8.01 1.23
C HIS A 59 -9.48 8.79 0.80
N VAL A 60 -9.47 10.11 0.98
CA VAL A 60 -10.60 11.02 0.72
C VAL A 60 -11.21 10.85 -0.68
N MET A 61 -10.38 10.52 -1.68
CA MET A 61 -10.83 10.23 -3.05
C MET A 61 -11.82 9.07 -3.15
N PHE A 62 -11.81 8.13 -2.19
CA PHE A 62 -12.75 7.02 -2.12
C PHE A 62 -13.94 7.28 -1.19
N THR A 63 -13.75 8.11 -0.17
CA THR A 63 -14.70 8.26 0.93
C THR A 63 -15.60 9.49 0.80
N GLU A 64 -15.14 10.56 0.15
CA GLU A 64 -15.89 11.81 0.04
C GLU A 64 -17.08 11.70 -0.92
N ASN A 65 -16.90 11.02 -2.05
CA ASN A 65 -17.94 10.83 -3.07
C ASN A 65 -18.03 9.37 -3.51
N PRO A 66 -18.65 8.50 -2.69
CA PRO A 66 -18.78 7.08 -3.00
C PRO A 66 -19.48 6.88 -4.36
N GLY A 67 -18.84 6.14 -5.27
CA GLY A 67 -19.36 5.82 -6.60
C GLY A 67 -18.79 6.65 -7.75
N VAL A 68 -18.12 7.78 -7.46
CA VAL A 68 -17.35 8.51 -8.47
C VAL A 68 -16.06 7.73 -8.76
N LYS A 69 -15.82 7.40 -10.03
CA LYS A 69 -14.62 6.64 -10.42
C LYS A 69 -13.45 7.56 -10.75
N VAL A 70 -12.27 6.95 -10.81
CA VAL A 70 -11.07 7.60 -11.33
C VAL A 70 -11.22 7.77 -12.84
N LYS A 71 -11.01 9.00 -13.33
CA LYS A 71 -10.98 9.33 -14.75
C LYS A 71 -9.61 9.10 -15.36
N SER A 72 -8.55 9.49 -14.67
CA SER A 72 -7.18 9.29 -15.12
C SER A 72 -6.18 9.42 -13.96
N VAL A 73 -5.02 8.77 -14.11
CA VAL A 73 -3.86 8.99 -13.24
C VAL A 73 -2.72 9.49 -14.09
N LYS A 74 -2.04 10.54 -13.62
CA LYS A 74 -0.87 11.10 -14.29
C LYS A 74 0.29 11.17 -13.31
N TYR A 75 1.38 10.46 -13.62
CA TYR A 75 2.64 10.65 -12.91
C TYR A 75 3.23 12.03 -13.23
N ARG A 76 3.84 12.65 -12.21
CA ARG A 76 4.56 13.91 -12.41
C ARG A 76 5.82 13.68 -13.23
N GLU A 77 6.29 14.75 -13.86
CA GLU A 77 7.48 14.71 -14.71
C GLU A 77 8.68 14.15 -13.94
N GLY A 78 9.38 13.20 -14.55
CA GLY A 78 10.52 12.52 -13.94
C GLY A 78 10.17 11.52 -12.84
N MET A 79 8.90 11.26 -12.54
CA MET A 79 8.50 10.23 -11.56
C MET A 79 8.31 8.86 -12.20
N THR A 80 8.07 8.79 -13.51
CA THR A 80 8.05 7.52 -14.25
C THR A 80 9.47 7.03 -14.45
N THR A 81 9.74 5.77 -14.09
CA THR A 81 11.08 5.19 -14.22
C THR A 81 11.46 4.99 -15.68
N THR A 82 12.46 5.71 -16.16
CA THR A 82 13.32 5.28 -17.27
C THR A 82 14.20 4.12 -16.79
N GLN A 83 14.34 3.07 -17.61
CA GLN A 83 15.14 1.86 -17.33
C GLN A 83 16.37 2.12 -16.44
N VAL A 84 16.31 1.69 -15.18
CA VAL A 84 17.45 1.74 -14.26
C VAL A 84 18.36 0.56 -14.56
N THR A 85 19.54 0.81 -15.14
CA THR A 85 20.50 -0.24 -15.50
C THR A 85 21.73 -0.26 -14.58
N GLY A 86 22.18 -1.47 -14.24
CA GLY A 86 23.45 -1.74 -13.55
C GLY A 86 23.41 -1.74 -12.02
N LYS A 87 24.41 -2.40 -11.41
CA LYS A 87 24.57 -2.59 -9.95
C LYS A 87 24.57 -1.29 -9.12
N ARG A 88 24.85 -0.14 -9.75
CA ARG A 88 24.93 1.18 -9.08
C ARG A 88 23.63 1.98 -9.14
N LYS A 89 22.54 1.45 -9.72
CA LYS A 89 21.24 2.14 -9.83
C LYS A 89 21.36 3.56 -10.42
N ARG A 90 22.24 3.73 -11.43
CA ARG A 90 22.42 5.03 -12.11
C ARG A 90 21.11 5.38 -12.82
N GLY A 91 20.51 6.51 -12.46
CA GLY A 91 19.23 6.98 -13.01
C GLY A 91 18.02 6.81 -12.09
N ALA A 92 18.19 6.27 -10.89
CA ALA A 92 17.08 6.20 -9.92
C ALA A 92 16.71 7.60 -9.40
N VAL A 93 15.41 7.88 -9.36
CA VAL A 93 14.87 9.19 -8.96
C VAL A 93 14.70 9.19 -7.44
N SER A 94 15.49 10.00 -6.75
CA SER A 94 15.37 10.17 -5.29
C SER A 94 14.16 11.04 -4.95
N VAL A 95 13.34 10.58 -4.01
CA VAL A 95 12.14 11.27 -3.51
C VAL A 95 12.20 11.47 -1.99
N ASN A 96 11.46 12.47 -1.54
CA ASN A 96 11.23 12.76 -0.11
C ASN A 96 9.78 12.44 0.27
N PRO A 97 9.45 12.33 1.57
CA PRO A 97 8.09 11.96 2.01
C PRO A 97 6.95 12.80 1.43
N THR A 98 7.20 14.09 1.16
CA THR A 98 6.21 15.04 0.62
C THR A 98 6.27 15.18 -0.91
N THR A 99 7.16 14.46 -1.59
CA THR A 99 7.24 14.48 -3.05
C THR A 99 5.96 13.84 -3.60
N VAL A 100 5.23 14.59 -4.43
CA VAL A 100 4.06 14.07 -5.15
C VAL A 100 4.54 13.23 -6.33
N LEU A 101 4.09 11.98 -6.39
CA LEU A 101 4.43 11.02 -7.42
C LEU A 101 3.45 11.09 -8.59
N ALA A 102 2.15 11.10 -8.28
CA ALA A 102 1.07 11.08 -9.26
C ALA A 102 -0.12 11.92 -8.79
N ASP A 103 -0.85 12.45 -9.76
CA ASP A 103 -2.11 13.17 -9.55
C ASP A 103 -3.25 12.29 -10.11
N VAL A 104 -4.23 11.96 -9.25
CA VAL A 104 -5.42 11.16 -9.59
C VAL A 104 -6.58 12.10 -9.87
N THR A 105 -7.09 12.10 -11.09
CA THR A 105 -8.26 12.89 -11.48
C THR A 105 -9.51 12.02 -11.43
N MET A 106 -10.53 12.47 -10.72
CA MET A 106 -11.83 11.80 -10.63
C MET A 106 -12.77 12.27 -11.75
N GLU A 107 -13.83 11.51 -12.02
CA GLU A 107 -14.86 11.88 -13.02
C GLU A 107 -15.56 13.20 -12.70
N ASN A 108 -15.68 13.56 -11.43
CA ASN A 108 -16.23 14.84 -10.98
C ASN A 108 -15.25 16.03 -11.12
N GLY A 109 -14.06 15.81 -11.70
CA GLY A 109 -13.05 16.84 -11.95
C GLY A 109 -12.12 17.14 -10.76
N LYS A 110 -12.36 16.56 -9.58
CA LYS A 110 -11.43 16.72 -8.44
C LYS A 110 -10.11 15.98 -8.69
N VAL A 111 -9.02 16.56 -8.21
CA VAL A 111 -7.66 16.02 -8.37
C VAL A 111 -7.04 15.76 -7.00
N TYR A 112 -6.51 14.56 -6.80
CA TYR A 112 -5.90 14.11 -5.56
C TYR A 112 -4.42 13.74 -5.79
N PRO A 113 -3.46 14.45 -5.16
CA PRO A 113 -2.06 14.09 -5.23
C PRO A 113 -1.75 12.88 -4.33
N LEU A 114 -0.93 11.96 -4.85
CA LEU A 114 -0.36 10.83 -4.11
C LEU A 114 1.14 11.06 -3.89
N CYS A 115 1.55 11.05 -2.62
CA CYS A 115 2.92 11.35 -2.19
C CYS A 115 3.75 10.09 -1.91
N ALA A 116 5.07 10.20 -1.99
CA ALA A 116 5.99 9.10 -1.73
C ALA A 116 5.95 8.57 -0.29
N CYS A 117 5.53 9.38 0.69
CA CYS A 117 5.41 9.06 2.14
C CYS A 117 6.71 8.75 2.87
N ILE A 118 7.73 8.29 2.16
CA ILE A 118 9.06 7.97 2.69
C ILE A 118 10.14 8.60 1.82
N ARG A 119 11.35 8.65 2.35
CA ARG A 119 12.53 9.01 1.58
C ARG A 119 13.11 7.76 0.93
N GLY A 120 13.34 7.79 -0.38
CA GLY A 120 13.87 6.64 -1.09
C GLY A 120 14.18 6.94 -2.55
N ASP A 121 14.60 5.91 -3.27
CA ASP A 121 14.82 5.95 -4.71
C ASP A 121 13.70 5.15 -5.39
N ILE A 122 13.04 5.74 -6.40
CA ILE A 122 12.00 5.05 -7.17
C ILE A 122 12.66 3.91 -7.97
N ILE A 123 12.17 2.69 -7.73
CA ILE A 123 12.57 1.48 -8.48
C ILE A 123 11.62 1.26 -9.66
N GLU A 124 10.32 1.42 -9.42
CA GLU A 124 9.26 1.17 -10.39
C GLU A 124 8.03 2.02 -10.08
N THR A 125 7.34 2.46 -11.13
CA THR A 125 6.00 3.05 -11.05
C THR A 125 5.01 2.19 -11.81
N ASN A 126 3.79 2.03 -11.29
CA ASN A 126 2.76 1.23 -11.94
C ASN A 126 2.18 1.98 -13.15
N THR A 127 2.69 1.68 -14.34
CA THR A 127 2.28 2.33 -15.60
C THR A 127 0.86 1.97 -16.02
N ARG A 128 0.30 0.87 -15.50
CA ARG A 128 -1.10 0.46 -15.76
C ARG A 128 -2.12 1.49 -15.26
N LEU A 129 -1.73 2.28 -14.25
CA LEU A 129 -2.55 3.36 -13.72
C LEU A 129 -2.79 4.49 -14.73
N CYS A 130 -1.93 4.63 -15.75
CA CYS A 130 -2.12 5.61 -16.82
C CYS A 130 -3.06 5.10 -17.93
N GLY A 131 -3.46 3.83 -17.89
CA GLY A 131 -4.30 3.18 -18.91
C GLY A 131 -5.74 2.98 -18.46
N GLU A 132 -6.46 2.14 -19.21
CA GLU A 132 -7.89 1.85 -18.99
C GLU A 132 -8.16 1.09 -17.67
N ASP A 133 -7.13 0.46 -17.10
CA ASP A 133 -7.20 -0.25 -15.81
C ASP A 133 -7.34 0.68 -14.60
N ALA A 134 -7.06 1.98 -14.75
CA ALA A 134 -7.00 2.95 -13.65
C ALA A 134 -8.23 2.95 -12.73
N PRO A 135 -9.49 2.94 -13.24
CA PRO A 135 -10.68 2.94 -12.38
C PRO A 135 -10.80 1.69 -11.50
N LYS A 136 -10.32 0.54 -11.99
CA LYS A 136 -10.32 -0.72 -11.23
C LYS A 136 -9.20 -0.71 -10.19
N LEU A 137 -7.99 -0.37 -10.61
CA LEU A 137 -6.79 -0.41 -9.77
C LEU A 137 -6.83 0.62 -8.64
N MET A 138 -7.31 1.83 -8.93
CA MET A 138 -7.54 2.88 -7.94
C MET A 138 -8.97 2.80 -7.41
N SER A 139 -9.29 1.66 -6.81
CA SER A 139 -10.52 1.46 -6.05
C SER A 139 -10.18 0.91 -4.65
N PRO A 140 -11.08 1.05 -3.66
CA PRO A 140 -10.83 0.54 -2.31
C PRO A 140 -10.40 -0.93 -2.27
N ASP A 141 -10.94 -1.76 -3.17
CA ASP A 141 -10.68 -3.21 -3.19
C ASP A 141 -9.30 -3.59 -3.76
N TYR A 142 -8.72 -2.75 -4.61
CA TYR A 142 -7.48 -3.05 -5.34
C TYR A 142 -6.32 -2.10 -5.03
N CYS A 143 -6.57 -0.95 -4.39
CA CYS A 143 -5.56 0.10 -4.15
C CYS A 143 -4.33 -0.40 -3.38
N GLU A 144 -4.50 -1.29 -2.40
CA GLU A 144 -3.40 -1.88 -1.61
C GLU A 144 -2.73 -3.11 -2.27
N THR A 145 -3.18 -3.51 -3.47
CA THR A 145 -2.69 -4.70 -4.18
C THR A 145 -2.15 -4.33 -5.56
N GLU A 146 -2.92 -4.58 -6.62
CA GLU A 146 -2.55 -4.27 -7.99
C GLU A 146 -2.51 -2.75 -8.27
N GLY A 147 -3.15 -1.95 -7.41
CA GLY A 147 -3.24 -0.49 -7.50
C GLY A 147 -2.10 0.29 -6.85
N PHE A 148 -0.96 -0.35 -6.58
CA PHE A 148 0.20 0.36 -6.05
C PHE A 148 0.64 1.50 -6.99
N VAL A 149 1.19 2.56 -6.41
CA VAL A 149 1.68 3.74 -7.16
C VAL A 149 3.15 3.58 -7.49
N ALA A 150 3.96 3.23 -6.50
CA ALA A 150 5.39 3.09 -6.70
C ALA A 150 6.00 2.03 -5.79
N ILE A 151 7.12 1.48 -6.25
CA ILE A 151 8.05 0.67 -5.48
C ILE A 151 9.29 1.53 -5.22
N LEU A 152 9.61 1.71 -3.95
CA LEU A 152 10.72 2.55 -3.50
C LEU A 152 11.78 1.70 -2.81
N LEU A 153 13.05 2.00 -3.06
CA LEU A 153 14.14 1.53 -2.22
C LEU A 153 14.41 2.56 -1.14
N LEU A 154 14.41 2.15 0.13
CA LEU A 154 14.86 3.03 1.20
C LEU A 154 16.31 3.46 0.99
N LYS A 155 16.53 4.75 1.10
CA LYS A 155 17.88 5.30 1.22
C LYS A 155 18.26 5.32 2.69
N LEU A 156 18.93 4.26 3.16
CA LEU A 156 19.35 4.16 4.56
C LEU A 156 20.17 5.39 4.94
N THR A 157 19.75 6.05 6.00
CA THR A 157 20.56 7.03 6.71
C THR A 157 20.69 6.55 8.16
N ARG A 158 21.77 6.94 8.86
CA ARG A 158 22.03 6.49 10.24
C ARG A 158 20.91 6.82 11.25
N LEU A 159 19.94 7.64 10.87
CA LEU A 159 18.93 8.22 11.76
C LEU A 159 17.47 7.93 11.33
N ASN A 160 17.24 7.25 10.21
CA ASN A 160 15.89 7.09 9.68
C ASN A 160 15.76 5.77 8.90
N ASP A 161 14.91 4.89 9.41
CA ASP A 161 14.55 3.60 8.81
C ASP A 161 13.35 3.72 7.86
N GLY A 162 12.87 4.95 7.59
CA GLY A 162 11.73 5.25 6.75
C GLY A 162 10.40 5.29 7.50
N SER A 163 10.35 4.96 8.79
CA SER A 163 9.10 4.84 9.55
C SER A 163 8.55 6.15 10.12
N GLN A 164 9.27 7.27 9.98
CA GLN A 164 8.90 8.53 10.64
C GLN A 164 7.48 9.01 10.29
N GLY A 165 6.63 9.02 11.32
CA GLY A 165 5.25 9.47 11.22
C GLY A 165 4.35 8.52 10.41
N LEU A 166 4.74 7.25 10.28
CA LEU A 166 3.86 6.16 9.90
C LEU A 166 3.24 5.53 11.14
N ILE A 167 2.01 5.03 11.00
CA ILE A 167 1.33 4.26 12.05
C ILE A 167 1.26 2.79 11.66
N THR A 168 1.10 1.92 12.64
CA THR A 168 0.93 0.49 12.39
C THR A 168 -0.43 0.21 11.77
N GLU A 169 -0.59 -0.96 11.15
CA GLU A 169 -1.90 -1.42 10.70
C GLU A 169 -2.91 -1.50 11.85
N SER A 170 -2.51 -1.94 13.04
CA SER A 170 -3.39 -1.99 14.21
C SER A 170 -3.95 -0.61 14.54
N ASP A 171 -3.07 0.39 14.69
CA ASP A 171 -3.48 1.78 15.00
C ASP A 171 -4.37 2.36 13.89
N TYR A 172 -4.07 2.02 12.63
CA TYR A 172 -4.87 2.46 11.49
C TYR A 172 -6.27 1.84 11.53
N LEU A 173 -6.39 0.54 11.81
CA LEU A 173 -7.67 -0.15 11.90
C LEU A 173 -8.48 0.28 13.13
N GLU A 174 -7.83 0.61 14.25
CA GLU A 174 -8.50 1.20 15.42
C GLU A 174 -9.10 2.57 15.09
N LYS A 175 -8.38 3.41 14.34
CA LYS A 175 -8.86 4.73 13.90
C LYS A 175 -9.93 4.63 12.82
N PHE A 176 -9.82 3.65 11.93
CA PHE A 176 -10.70 3.47 10.78
C PHE A 176 -11.28 2.05 10.77
N PRO A 177 -12.14 1.72 11.74
CA PRO A 177 -12.67 0.36 11.86
C PRO A 177 -13.43 -0.05 10.61
N ASN A 178 -14.04 0.88 9.87
CA ASN A 178 -14.81 0.58 8.66
C ASN A 178 -14.01 0.66 7.35
N ALA A 179 -12.68 0.77 7.41
CA ALA A 179 -11.83 0.79 6.22
C ALA A 179 -12.11 -0.43 5.33
N ARG A 180 -12.53 -0.19 4.08
CA ARG A 180 -12.78 -1.23 3.08
C ARG A 180 -11.47 -1.58 2.38
N GLY A 181 -10.61 -2.35 3.03
CA GLY A 181 -9.36 -2.85 2.44
C GLY A 181 -9.37 -4.38 2.28
N PRO A 182 -8.47 -4.94 1.46
CA PRO A 182 -8.35 -6.39 1.20
C PRO A 182 -8.26 -7.26 2.46
N VAL A 183 -7.87 -6.68 3.60
CA VAL A 183 -7.77 -7.39 4.89
C VAL A 183 -9.13 -7.69 5.50
N ARG A 184 -10.17 -6.87 5.29
CA ARG A 184 -11.50 -7.11 5.88
C ARG A 184 -12.42 -7.96 5.01
N SER A 185 -12.36 -7.86 3.69
CA SER A 185 -13.39 -8.50 2.83
C SER A 185 -13.06 -9.94 2.43
N ARG A 186 -11.79 -10.37 2.49
CA ARG A 186 -11.38 -11.72 2.05
C ARG A 186 -10.75 -12.60 3.13
N TYR A 187 -10.24 -12.02 4.21
CA TYR A 187 -9.52 -12.77 5.25
C TYR A 187 -9.98 -12.34 6.64
N ARG A 188 -11.26 -12.61 6.94
CA ARG A 188 -11.77 -12.55 8.30
C ARG A 188 -11.10 -13.67 9.12
N THR A 189 -9.91 -13.37 9.62
CA THR A 189 -9.25 -13.91 10.82
C THR A 189 -9.54 -15.38 11.16
N THR A 190 -8.70 -16.27 10.67
CA THR A 190 -8.13 -17.35 11.51
C THR A 190 -6.63 -17.44 11.21
N ILE A 191 -5.87 -16.43 11.62
CA ILE A 191 -4.44 -16.64 11.88
C ILE A 191 -4.38 -16.95 13.38
N PRO A 192 -4.09 -18.19 13.79
CA PRO A 192 -3.84 -18.50 15.19
C PRO A 192 -2.60 -17.72 15.65
N ASP A 193 -2.64 -17.10 16.82
CA ASP A 193 -1.53 -16.34 17.44
C ASP A 193 -0.30 -17.21 17.79
N ALA A 194 -0.26 -18.48 17.40
CA ALA A 194 0.85 -19.37 17.65
C ALA A 194 1.02 -20.35 16.48
N LEU A 195 2.25 -20.42 15.96
CA LEU A 195 2.71 -21.61 15.25
C LEU A 195 2.62 -22.78 16.23
N PRO A 196 2.00 -23.93 15.87
CA PRO A 196 2.09 -25.12 16.70
C PRO A 196 3.58 -25.48 16.86
N SER A 197 4.00 -25.71 18.11
CA SER A 197 5.32 -26.24 18.42
C SER A 197 5.48 -27.59 17.73
N GLU A 198 6.61 -27.78 17.04
CA GLU A 198 7.05 -29.07 16.52
C GLU A 198 7.54 -29.94 17.68
N ASP A 199 6.64 -30.37 18.54
CA ASP A 199 6.92 -31.40 19.54
C ASP A 199 5.64 -32.24 19.65
N ASP A 200 5.66 -33.42 19.02
CA ASP A 200 4.99 -34.67 19.43
C ASP A 200 4.93 -35.63 18.23
N ASP A 201 6.08 -36.23 17.90
CA ASP A 201 6.15 -37.54 17.23
C ASP A 201 6.95 -38.47 18.17
N ASP A 202 6.23 -39.15 19.07
CA ASP A 202 6.69 -40.33 19.83
C ASP A 202 6.20 -41.61 19.12
#